data_AF-A0A6J1X8F1-F1
#
_entry.id   AF-A0A6J1X8F1-F1
#
_cell.length_a   1.000
_cell.length_b   1.000
_cell.length_c   1.000
_cell.angle_alpha   90.00
_cell.angle_beta   90.00
_cell.angle_gamma   90.00
#
_symmetry.space_group_name_H-M   'P 1'
#
loop_
_entity.id
_entity.type
_entity.pdbx_description
1 polymer ?
#
loop_
_entity_poly.entity_id
_entity_poly.type
_entity_poly.pdbx_seq_one_letter_code
_entity_poly.pdbx_strand_id
1 'polypeptide(L)' 'QECRNMLFGTTCNPYHSGRTTGGSSGGEGALCAAFATPISLCSDIGGSTRMPAFFCGLFALNPTAGHTSLK' A
#
# COMPACT_ATOMS: atom_id res chain seq x y z
N GLN A 1 -11.16 2.26 3.38
CA GLN A 1 -10.66 1.31 2.37
C GLN A 1 -9.55 0.55 3.05
N GLU A 2 -9.76 -0.74 3.31
CA GLU A 2 -9.01 -1.52 4.29
C GLU A 2 -8.26 -2.67 3.60
N CYS A 3 -7.07 -3.00 4.08
CA CYS A 3 -6.35 -4.22 3.70
C CYS A 3 -6.70 -5.37 4.66
N ARG A 4 -7.88 -5.94 4.47
CA ARG A 4 -8.36 -7.12 5.21
C ARG A 4 -8.87 -8.19 4.27
N ASN A 5 -8.50 -9.44 4.54
CA ASN A 5 -9.13 -10.61 3.92
C ASN A 5 -9.40 -11.69 4.98
N MET A 6 -10.19 -12.71 4.62
CA MET A 6 -10.59 -13.77 5.55
C MET A 6 -9.50 -14.82 5.80
N LEU A 7 -8.50 -14.90 4.93
CA LEU A 7 -7.46 -15.94 4.98
C LEU A 7 -6.26 -15.54 5.85
N PHE A 8 -5.83 -14.29 5.73
CA PHE A 8 -4.63 -13.71 6.35
C PHE A 8 -4.97 -12.61 7.37
N GLY A 9 -6.23 -12.20 7.46
CA GLY A 9 -6.66 -11.17 8.40
C GLY A 9 -6.41 -9.75 7.90
N THR A 10 -6.17 -8.83 8.84
CA THR A 10 -6.03 -7.38 8.60
C THR A 10 -4.57 -6.95 8.67
N THR A 11 -4.12 -6.16 7.70
CA THR A 11 -2.81 -5.46 7.77
C THR A 11 -2.94 -4.21 8.62
N CYS A 12 -2.08 -4.05 9.62
CA CYS A 12 -2.08 -2.91 10.53
C CYS A 12 -1.02 -1.88 10.15
N ASN A 13 -1.29 -0.60 10.44
CA ASN A 13 -0.36 0.48 10.16
C ASN A 13 0.87 0.39 11.08
N PRO A 14 2.12 0.47 10.54
CA PRO A 14 3.33 0.31 11.34
C PRO A 14 3.53 1.43 12.37
N TYR A 15 2.99 2.63 12.12
CA TYR A 15 3.06 3.72 13.09
C TYR A 15 2.07 3.54 14.25
N HIS A 16 0.97 2.82 14.03
CA HIS A 16 -0.05 2.57 15.05
C HIS A 16 -0.95 1.40 14.65
N SER A 17 -0.88 0.30 15.41
CA SER A 17 -1.56 -0.96 15.09
C SER A 17 -3.10 -0.87 15.03
N GLY A 18 -3.70 0.10 15.72
CA GLY A 18 -5.15 0.39 15.63
C GLY A 18 -5.59 1.24 14.43
N ARG A 19 -4.69 1.60 13.51
CA ARG A 19 -5.00 2.40 12.31
C ARG A 19 -4.89 1.55 11.06
N THR A 20 -5.70 1.90 10.06
CA THR A 20 -5.62 1.29 8.74
C THR A 20 -4.35 1.72 8.00
N THR A 21 -3.82 0.80 7.20
CA THR A 21 -2.76 1.06 6.23
C THR A 21 -3.27 1.73 4.96
N GLY A 22 -4.58 1.83 4.75
CA GLY A 22 -5.16 2.05 3.41
C GLY A 22 -5.09 0.78 2.56
N GLY A 23 -5.55 0.85 1.31
CA GLY A 23 -5.54 -0.30 0.41
C GLY A 23 -5.88 0.03 -1.04
N SER A 24 -5.72 -0.91 -1.98
CA SER A 24 -5.44 -2.34 -1.76
C SER A 24 -3.98 -2.70 -1.46
N SER A 25 -3.01 -1.81 -1.70
CA SER A 25 -1.58 -2.11 -1.49
C SER A 25 -1.08 -1.77 -0.07
N GLY A 26 -1.92 -1.97 0.93
CA GLY A 26 -1.60 -1.67 2.34
C GLY A 26 -0.51 -2.56 2.94
N GLY A 27 -0.37 -3.80 2.46
CA GLY A 27 0.73 -4.69 2.86
C GLY A 27 2.10 -4.11 2.49
N GLU A 28 2.25 -3.69 1.24
CA GLU A 28 3.45 -3.03 0.74
C GLU A 28 3.71 -1.69 1.43
N GLY A 29 2.65 -0.89 1.63
CA GLY A 29 2.76 0.36 2.39
C GLY A 29 3.26 0.14 3.83
N ALA A 30 2.76 -0.90 4.50
CA ALA A 30 3.21 -1.26 5.84
C ALA A 30 4.66 -1.76 5.87
N LEU A 31 5.06 -2.59 4.90
CA LEU A 31 6.43 -3.13 4.81
C LEU A 31 7.47 -2.04 4.54
N CYS A 32 7.21 -1.15 3.57
CA CYS A 32 8.07 -0.01 3.29
C CYS A 32 8.18 0.91 4.50
N ALA A 33 7.07 1.25 5.15
CA ALA A 33 7.07 2.12 6.32
C ALA A 33 7.70 1.47 7.57
N ALA A 34 7.72 0.13 7.64
CA ALA A 34 8.46 -0.63 8.64
C ALA A 34 9.95 -0.81 8.30
N PHE A 35 10.46 -0.17 7.24
CA PHE A 35 11.84 -0.30 6.75
C PHE A 35 12.26 -1.74 6.38
N ALA A 36 11.30 -2.61 6.09
CA ALA A 36 11.57 -4.00 5.68
C ALA A 36 11.98 -4.10 4.21
N THR A 37 11.59 -3.13 3.39
CA THR A 37 11.95 -3.05 1.97
C THR A 37 12.17 -1.59 1.55
N PRO A 38 13.20 -1.30 0.74
CA PRO A 38 13.46 0.06 0.25
C PRO A 38 12.46 0.51 -0.83
N ILE A 39 11.91 -0.42 -1.62
CA ILE A 39 11.00 -0.13 -2.74
C ILE A 39 9.96 -1.25 -2.85
N SER A 40 8.70 -0.88 -3.05
CA SER A 40 7.60 -1.82 -3.29
C SER A 40 6.87 -1.51 -4.59
N LEU A 41 6.40 -2.57 -5.24
CA LEU A 41 5.61 -2.48 -6.48
C LEU A 41 4.13 -2.67 -6.16
N CYS A 42 3.30 -1.75 -6.64
CA CYS A 42 1.88 -1.69 -6.32
C CYS A 42 1.07 -1.39 -7.58
N SER A 43 -0.23 -1.71 -7.54
CA SER A 43 -1.17 -1.34 -8.60
C SER A 43 -2.05 -0.17 -8.16
N ASP A 44 -2.40 0.72 -9.09
CA ASP A 44 -3.21 1.90 -8.81
C ASP A 44 -4.20 2.16 -9.95
N ILE A 45 -5.44 1.70 -9.77
CA ILE A 45 -6.56 2.01 -10.68
C ILE A 45 -7.36 3.21 -10.14
N GLY A 46 -7.56 3.26 -8.81
CA GLY A 46 -8.38 4.27 -8.14
C GLY A 46 -7.71 4.91 -6.93
N GLY A 47 -6.39 4.82 -6.80
CA GLY A 47 -5.62 5.32 -5.65
C GLY A 47 -5.00 4.24 -4.79
N SER A 48 -5.04 2.97 -5.20
CA SER A 48 -4.61 1.83 -4.38
C SER A 48 -3.14 1.85 -3.95
N THR A 49 -2.29 2.63 -4.62
CA THR A 49 -0.89 2.89 -4.21
C THR A 49 -0.76 4.21 -3.45
N ARG A 50 -1.47 5.25 -3.89
CA ARG A 50 -1.42 6.59 -3.28
C ARG A 50 -2.06 6.64 -1.89
N MET A 51 -3.16 5.91 -1.67
CA MET A 51 -3.80 5.83 -0.36
C MET A 51 -2.87 5.20 0.68
N PRO A 52 -2.31 3.99 0.50
CA PRO A 52 -1.45 3.44 1.52
C PRO A 52 -0.18 4.26 1.75
N ALA A 53 0.32 4.93 0.72
CA ALA A 53 1.41 5.88 0.88
C ALA A 53 1.01 7.08 1.77
N PHE A 54 -0.18 7.67 1.56
CA PHE A 54 -0.68 8.75 2.43
C PHE A 54 -0.87 8.30 3.88
N PHE A 55 -1.43 7.11 4.10
CA PHE A 55 -1.72 6.60 5.45
C PHE A 55 -0.46 6.13 6.18
N CYS A 56 0.54 5.61 5.46
CA CYS A 56 1.80 5.12 6.00
C CYS A 56 2.95 6.14 5.83
N GLY A 57 2.69 7.40 5.49
CA GLY A 57 3.71 8.44 5.41
C GLY A 57 4.82 8.16 4.39
N LEU A 58 4.49 7.51 3.27
CA LEU A 58 5.42 7.19 2.19
C LEU A 58 5.15 8.06 0.96
N PHE A 59 6.12 8.06 0.05
CA PHE A 59 5.95 8.59 -1.30
C PHE A 59 5.45 7.50 -2.25
N ALA A 60 4.54 7.86 -3.15
CA ALA A 60 4.01 6.97 -4.17
C ALA A 60 3.97 7.64 -5.54
N LEU A 61 4.26 6.86 -6.57
CA LEU A 61 4.14 7.26 -7.96
C LEU A 61 3.10 6.36 -8.65
N ASN A 62 2.13 6.97 -9.32
CA ASN A 62 1.28 6.27 -10.28
C ASN A 62 1.63 6.76 -11.69
N PRO A 63 2.37 5.96 -12.48
CA PRO A 63 2.67 6.31 -13.86
C PRO A 63 1.40 6.44 -14.71
N THR A 64 1.51 7.15 -15.83
CA THR A 64 0.43 7.21 -16.82
C THR A 64 0.02 5.79 -17.25
N ALA A 65 -1.27 5.54 -17.42
CA ALA A 65 -1.76 4.25 -17.88
C ALA A 65 -1.02 3.81 -19.17
N GLY A 66 -0.53 2.58 -19.20
CA GLY A 66 0.24 2.02 -20.32
C GLY A 66 1.77 2.22 -20.25
N HIS A 67 2.30 3.00 -19.30
CA HIS A 67 3.76 3.09 -19.07
C HIS A 67 4.35 1.86 -18.39
N THR A 68 3.53 1.10 -17.65
CA THR A 68 3.94 -0.12 -16.97
C THR A 68 3.23 -1.31 -17.60
N SER A 69 3.96 -2.39 -17.85
CA SER A 69 3.37 -3.63 -18.36
C SER A 69 2.38 -4.19 -17.33
N LEU A 70 1.14 -4.42 -17.76
CA LEU A 70 0.12 -5.16 -17.01
C LEU A 70 0.03 -6.64 -17.44
N LYS A 71 0.93 -7.07 -18.35
CA LYS A 71 1.14 -8.46 -18.75
C LYS A 71 2.06 -9.18 -17.79
#